data_AF-A0A523Y7F4-F1
#
_entry.id   AF-A0A523Y7F4-F1
#
_cell.length_a   1.000
_cell.length_b   1.000
_cell.length_c   1.000
_cell.angle_alpha   90.00
_cell.angle_beta   90.00
_cell.angle_gamma   90.00
#
_symmetry.space_group_name_H-M   'P 1'
#
loop_
_entity.id
_entity.type
_entity.pdbx_description
1 polymer ?
#
loop_
_entity_poly.entity_id
_entity_poly.type
_entity_poly.pdbx_seq_one_letter_code
_entity_poly.pdbx_strand_id
1 'polypeptide(L)'
;EWQQSTLDSTQAGKVIRLKIGSASTYVTGKHLYKITYRVKKGVLPAAQNEQNDAVRWNIIGTGWQIPIANIEANFFLPPSLSQHDIALSSYTGRYGTKSSGATSNWVNAKHLQVKVPSLKPYEGATVEMAYPANILDQNGLENVKASFLDWFMGIWHWGALVGFLLYFRTMLKKYTGFVDERSVAVQYEAPKGLSLLEAGLVLDKFADNEDFSAAVLELAQLGYLEIHQKDKKSDPLLKRTHKSTEHLGMDQKYLLNQVLFKWKESFSMSAGSKTKATALQKGFAEINDNLYLWSVGDGYMVENPQRVRKNFLWKSILYLLPVLALVVYGFLDKHGLEVIALLIFPLIFGGVGLSMFIGRKAWFSKIFGVVFAVMGSVPALAILNADMPLKEILTGPLAVLAVLIIALVFTYRKIGKYTQKGAYARTHLLGLKEFVKRVKEDEIKRRLEMDPLYLEKMLPYAVLFKETEHWLSFFTILNVSTPYWYHGNINNMRDFPSSVNSAATPPSQSSSGGGGFSGGGGFSGGGGGGGGGGSW
;
A
#
# COMPACT_ATOMS: atom_id res chain seq x y z
N GLU A 1 -24.32 -42.44 -10.20
CA GLU A 1 -23.96 -41.23 -9.42
C GLU A 1 -23.50 -40.16 -10.38
N TRP A 2 -23.69 -38.89 -10.05
CA TRP A 2 -23.09 -37.78 -10.79
C TRP A 2 -22.62 -36.70 -9.83
N GLN A 3 -21.57 -35.99 -10.23
CA GLN A 3 -21.01 -34.86 -9.50
C GLN A 3 -20.84 -33.68 -10.45
N GLN A 4 -21.21 -32.49 -9.99
CA GLN A 4 -20.94 -31.24 -10.69
C GLN A 4 -19.83 -30.48 -10.00
N SER A 5 -18.89 -29.99 -10.80
CA SER A 5 -17.89 -29.01 -10.38
C SER A 5 -17.77 -27.91 -11.43
N THR A 6 -17.18 -26.79 -11.03
CA THR A 6 -16.81 -25.71 -11.96
C THR A 6 -15.29 -25.72 -12.10
N LEU A 7 -14.79 -25.49 -13.30
CA LEU A 7 -13.36 -25.47 -13.61
C LEU A 7 -13.04 -24.28 -14.48
N ASP A 8 -11.88 -23.68 -14.22
CA ASP A 8 -11.32 -22.64 -15.08
C ASP A 8 -10.44 -23.25 -16.16
N SER A 9 -10.57 -22.67 -17.34
CA SER A 9 -10.44 -23.41 -18.55
C SER A 9 -9.71 -22.52 -19.57
N THR A 10 -8.42 -22.77 -19.83
CA THR A 10 -7.54 -21.95 -20.70
C THR A 10 -8.08 -21.58 -22.09
N GLN A 11 -8.89 -22.43 -22.76
CA GLN A 11 -9.51 -22.06 -24.05
C GLN A 11 -11.03 -21.71 -23.88
N ALA A 12 -11.65 -21.83 -22.66
CA ALA A 12 -13.13 -21.69 -22.42
C ALA A 12 -13.57 -20.56 -21.52
N GLY A 13 -12.73 -20.11 -20.60
CA GLY A 13 -13.21 -19.46 -19.38
C GLY A 13 -13.76 -20.47 -18.35
N LYS A 14 -14.89 -20.20 -17.72
CA LYS A 14 -15.49 -21.09 -16.71
C LYS A 14 -16.33 -22.19 -17.35
N VAL A 15 -16.08 -23.44 -17.00
CA VAL A 15 -16.81 -24.61 -17.52
C VAL A 15 -17.45 -25.38 -16.37
N ILE A 16 -18.70 -25.79 -16.57
CA ILE A 16 -19.39 -26.72 -15.69
C ILE A 16 -18.98 -28.15 -16.09
N ARG A 17 -18.26 -28.86 -15.23
CA ARG A 17 -17.93 -30.27 -15.43
C ARG A 17 -18.96 -31.14 -14.74
N LEU A 18 -19.60 -32.00 -15.52
CA LEU A 18 -20.46 -33.06 -15.03
C LEU A 18 -19.70 -34.38 -15.13
N LYS A 19 -19.38 -34.99 -13.98
CA LYS A 19 -18.87 -36.36 -13.91
C LYS A 19 -20.06 -37.28 -13.74
N ILE A 20 -20.24 -38.24 -14.65
CA ILE A 20 -21.37 -39.19 -14.62
C ILE A 20 -20.79 -40.60 -14.58
N GLY A 21 -21.01 -41.32 -13.49
CA GLY A 21 -20.40 -42.65 -13.25
C GLY A 21 -19.78 -42.78 -11.86
N SER A 22 -19.23 -43.95 -11.56
CA SER A 22 -18.44 -44.21 -10.35
C SER A 22 -16.96 -44.26 -10.69
N ALA A 23 -16.09 -43.76 -9.81
CA ALA A 23 -14.64 -43.87 -9.97
C ALA A 23 -14.11 -45.31 -9.84
N SER A 24 -14.90 -46.22 -9.24
CA SER A 24 -14.49 -47.59 -8.96
C SER A 24 -14.99 -48.62 -9.98
N THR A 25 -15.66 -48.20 -11.06
CA THR A 25 -16.31 -49.15 -11.98
C THR A 25 -16.22 -48.69 -13.43
N TYR A 26 -15.77 -49.59 -14.31
CA TYR A 26 -15.83 -49.39 -15.75
C TYR A 26 -17.23 -49.60 -16.28
N VAL A 27 -17.62 -48.76 -17.25
CA VAL A 27 -18.92 -48.81 -17.91
C VAL A 27 -18.76 -49.57 -19.23
N THR A 28 -19.51 -50.65 -19.43
CA THR A 28 -19.51 -51.46 -20.66
C THR A 28 -20.91 -51.58 -21.25
N GLY A 29 -21.02 -51.71 -22.57
CA GLY A 29 -22.31 -51.79 -23.28
C GLY A 29 -22.87 -50.43 -23.70
N LYS A 30 -24.15 -50.39 -24.08
CA LYS A 30 -24.83 -49.18 -24.54
C LYS A 30 -25.48 -48.45 -23.36
N HIS A 31 -25.15 -47.17 -23.21
CA HIS A 31 -25.67 -46.31 -22.14
C HIS A 31 -26.29 -45.06 -22.72
N LEU A 32 -27.40 -44.62 -22.12
CA LEU A 32 -28.08 -43.38 -22.49
C LEU A 32 -27.98 -42.37 -21.35
N TYR A 33 -27.39 -41.22 -21.65
CA TYR A 33 -27.30 -40.10 -20.73
C TYR A 33 -28.13 -38.93 -21.26
N LYS A 34 -29.08 -38.44 -20.44
CA LYS A 34 -29.90 -37.27 -20.78
C LYS A 34 -29.42 -36.06 -19.96
N ILE A 35 -28.86 -35.08 -20.65
CA ILE A 35 -28.36 -33.83 -20.04
C ILE A 35 -29.17 -32.67 -20.62
N THR A 36 -29.84 -31.91 -19.76
CA THR A 36 -30.63 -30.74 -20.14
C THR A 36 -30.06 -29.50 -19.48
N TYR A 37 -29.74 -28.48 -20.26
CA TYR A 37 -29.26 -27.19 -19.77
C TYR A 37 -29.77 -26.06 -20.67
N ARG A 38 -29.70 -24.83 -20.14
CA ARG A 38 -30.05 -23.61 -20.88
C ARG A 38 -28.81 -22.78 -21.12
N VAL A 39 -28.57 -22.42 -22.37
CA VAL A 39 -27.46 -21.55 -22.78
C VAL A 39 -27.98 -20.12 -22.87
N LYS A 40 -27.35 -19.19 -22.15
CA LYS A 40 -27.61 -17.74 -22.29
C LYS A 40 -26.67 -17.17 -23.35
N LYS A 41 -27.15 -16.23 -24.19
CA LYS A 41 -26.37 -15.61 -25.27
C LYS A 41 -25.71 -16.64 -26.21
N GLY A 42 -26.48 -17.66 -26.62
CA GLY A 42 -25.99 -18.74 -27.47
C GLY A 42 -25.81 -18.37 -28.95
N VAL A 43 -26.19 -17.16 -29.32
CA VAL A 43 -26.08 -16.61 -30.66
C VAL A 43 -24.86 -15.70 -30.76
N LEU A 44 -24.03 -15.94 -31.77
CA LEU A 44 -22.79 -15.23 -32.08
C LEU A 44 -22.90 -14.60 -33.48
N PRO A 45 -22.09 -13.59 -33.83
CA PRO A 45 -21.97 -13.18 -35.22
C PRO A 45 -21.36 -14.34 -36.04
N ALA A 46 -21.88 -14.57 -37.25
CA ALA A 46 -21.39 -15.64 -38.11
C ALA A 46 -19.95 -15.38 -38.57
N ALA A 47 -19.14 -16.45 -38.68
CA ALA A 47 -17.71 -16.31 -38.92
C ALA A 47 -17.37 -15.72 -40.30
N GLN A 48 -18.24 -15.94 -41.29
CA GLN A 48 -18.03 -15.52 -42.68
C GLN A 48 -18.74 -14.21 -43.02
N ASN A 49 -19.79 -13.85 -42.27
CA ASN A 49 -20.53 -12.59 -42.43
C ASN A 49 -21.09 -12.15 -41.08
N GLU A 50 -20.45 -11.16 -40.46
CA GLU A 50 -20.83 -10.67 -39.13
C GLU A 50 -22.22 -10.02 -39.07
N GLN A 51 -22.85 -9.74 -40.21
CA GLN A 51 -24.24 -9.27 -40.28
C GLN A 51 -25.27 -10.39 -40.05
N ASN A 52 -24.85 -11.65 -40.18
CA ASN A 52 -25.67 -12.82 -39.91
C ASN A 52 -25.42 -13.33 -38.49
N ASP A 53 -26.43 -13.96 -37.92
CA ASP A 53 -26.34 -14.65 -36.64
C ASP A 53 -25.91 -16.10 -36.87
N ALA A 54 -25.26 -16.70 -35.88
CA ALA A 54 -24.85 -18.08 -35.92
C ALA A 54 -24.97 -18.76 -34.57
N VAL A 55 -25.34 -20.04 -34.61
CA VAL A 55 -25.15 -20.97 -33.51
C VAL A 55 -23.93 -21.81 -33.84
N ARG A 56 -22.86 -21.62 -33.05
CA ARG A 56 -21.65 -22.44 -33.12
C ARG A 56 -21.66 -23.42 -31.95
N TRP A 57 -21.62 -24.71 -32.26
CA TRP A 57 -21.78 -25.77 -31.28
C TRP A 57 -20.71 -26.84 -31.41
N ASN A 58 -19.96 -27.08 -30.32
CA ASN A 58 -19.07 -28.24 -30.24
C ASN A 58 -19.92 -29.49 -30.03
N ILE A 59 -20.02 -30.33 -31.05
CA ILE A 59 -20.63 -31.67 -30.98
C ILE A 59 -19.85 -32.52 -29.99
N ILE A 60 -18.52 -32.53 -30.16
CA ILE A 60 -17.54 -33.14 -29.27
C ILE A 60 -16.41 -32.14 -29.06
N GLY A 61 -16.18 -31.71 -27.82
CA GLY A 61 -15.03 -30.87 -27.48
C GLY A 61 -13.68 -31.63 -27.55
N THR A 62 -12.58 -30.90 -27.54
CA THR A 62 -11.19 -31.42 -27.66
C THR A 62 -10.63 -32.05 -26.38
N GLY A 63 -11.45 -32.23 -25.33
CA GLY A 63 -11.02 -32.71 -24.01
C GLY A 63 -10.88 -34.24 -23.88
N TRP A 64 -11.26 -35.00 -24.91
CA TRP A 64 -11.28 -36.46 -24.85
C TRP A 64 -9.88 -37.05 -25.11
N GLN A 65 -9.38 -37.82 -24.14
CA GLN A 65 -8.07 -38.51 -24.25
C GLN A 65 -8.15 -39.84 -25.00
N ILE A 66 -9.36 -40.34 -25.24
CA ILE A 66 -9.64 -41.59 -25.93
C ILE A 66 -10.13 -41.31 -27.35
N PRO A 67 -9.82 -42.19 -28.32
CA PRO A 67 -10.39 -42.09 -29.65
C PRO A 67 -11.90 -42.34 -29.61
N ILE A 68 -12.65 -41.63 -30.46
CA ILE A 68 -14.09 -41.78 -30.59
C ILE A 68 -14.39 -42.21 -32.02
N ALA A 69 -15.05 -43.35 -32.17
CA ALA A 69 -15.51 -43.84 -33.47
C ALA A 69 -17.00 -43.51 -33.67
N ASN A 70 -17.38 -43.21 -34.91
CA ASN A 70 -18.77 -43.07 -35.36
C ASN A 70 -19.62 -42.10 -34.52
N ILE A 71 -19.38 -40.80 -34.69
CA ILE A 71 -20.18 -39.77 -34.03
C ILE A 71 -21.33 -39.39 -34.95
N GLU A 72 -22.54 -39.41 -34.40
CA GLU A 72 -23.74 -38.89 -35.06
C GLU A 72 -24.39 -37.82 -34.19
N ALA A 73 -24.58 -36.63 -34.78
CA ALA A 73 -25.26 -35.51 -34.14
C ALA A 73 -26.53 -35.16 -34.91
N ASN A 74 -27.62 -35.00 -34.19
CA ASN A 74 -28.92 -34.65 -34.73
C ASN A 74 -29.34 -33.28 -34.22
N PHE A 75 -29.51 -32.34 -35.14
CA PHE A 75 -29.93 -30.97 -34.86
C PHE A 75 -31.35 -30.75 -35.37
N PHE A 76 -32.20 -30.22 -34.49
CA PHE A 76 -33.60 -29.93 -34.79
C PHE A 76 -33.80 -28.42 -34.79
N LEU A 77 -34.20 -27.88 -35.95
CA LEU A 77 -34.45 -26.45 -36.11
C LEU A 77 -35.78 -26.04 -35.46
N PRO A 78 -35.86 -24.83 -34.88
CA PRO A 78 -37.12 -24.26 -34.43
C PRO A 78 -38.05 -23.96 -35.62
N PRO A 79 -39.35 -23.72 -35.37
CA PRO A 79 -40.31 -23.44 -36.45
C PRO A 79 -39.97 -22.25 -37.33
N SER A 80 -39.18 -21.29 -36.83
CA SER A 80 -38.77 -20.05 -37.50
C SER A 80 -37.62 -20.22 -38.49
N LEU A 81 -36.99 -21.40 -38.57
CA LEU A 81 -35.86 -21.67 -39.46
C LEU A 81 -36.11 -22.93 -40.31
N SER A 82 -35.55 -22.95 -41.51
CA SER A 82 -35.53 -24.09 -42.41
C SER A 82 -34.13 -24.32 -42.99
N GLN A 83 -33.92 -25.46 -43.65
CA GLN A 83 -32.69 -25.78 -44.37
C GLN A 83 -32.19 -24.66 -45.30
N HIS A 84 -33.10 -23.89 -45.94
CA HIS A 84 -32.72 -22.84 -46.89
C HIS A 84 -32.13 -21.60 -46.22
N ASP A 85 -32.42 -21.40 -44.93
CA ASP A 85 -31.95 -20.26 -44.15
C ASP A 85 -30.56 -20.51 -43.53
N ILE A 86 -30.04 -21.75 -43.64
CA ILE A 86 -28.86 -22.19 -42.91
C ILE A 86 -27.65 -22.32 -43.84
N ALA A 87 -26.66 -21.47 -43.64
CA ALA A 87 -25.31 -21.67 -44.14
C ALA A 87 -24.53 -22.54 -43.14
N LEU A 88 -24.28 -23.80 -43.52
CA LEU A 88 -23.64 -24.79 -42.68
C LEU A 88 -22.11 -24.78 -42.87
N SER A 89 -21.38 -24.68 -41.77
CA SER A 89 -19.94 -24.96 -41.73
C SER A 89 -19.65 -26.01 -40.67
N SER A 90 -18.68 -26.88 -40.92
CA SER A 90 -18.23 -27.88 -39.94
C SER A 90 -16.71 -27.86 -39.84
N TYR A 91 -16.20 -28.24 -38.68
CA TYR A 91 -14.76 -28.25 -38.40
C TYR A 91 -14.45 -29.49 -37.58
N THR A 92 -13.44 -30.25 -37.99
CA THR A 92 -13.00 -31.46 -37.28
C THR A 92 -11.49 -31.51 -37.16
N GLY A 93 -10.99 -31.86 -35.99
CA GLY A 93 -9.55 -32.00 -35.72
C GLY A 93 -9.15 -31.34 -34.42
N ARG A 94 -7.86 -31.07 -34.24
CA ARG A 94 -7.34 -30.36 -33.08
C ARG A 94 -7.87 -28.91 -33.02
N TYR A 95 -7.77 -28.31 -31.84
CA TYR A 95 -8.13 -26.91 -31.63
C TYR A 95 -7.46 -25.99 -32.67
N GLY A 96 -8.24 -25.11 -33.30
CA GLY A 96 -7.78 -24.18 -34.33
C GLY A 96 -7.84 -24.70 -35.77
N THR A 97 -8.12 -26.00 -35.98
CA THR A 97 -8.26 -26.59 -37.32
C THR A 97 -9.50 -26.06 -38.04
N LYS A 98 -9.33 -25.64 -39.29
CA LYS A 98 -10.42 -25.14 -40.17
C LYS A 98 -10.92 -26.14 -41.21
N SER A 99 -10.28 -27.31 -41.34
CA SER A 99 -10.74 -28.39 -42.22
C SER A 99 -11.86 -29.21 -41.57
N SER A 100 -12.61 -29.93 -42.39
CA SER A 100 -13.66 -30.85 -41.93
C SER A 100 -13.58 -32.20 -42.62
N GLY A 101 -13.67 -33.27 -41.84
CA GLY A 101 -13.95 -34.63 -42.28
C GLY A 101 -15.39 -35.06 -41.94
N ALA A 102 -16.24 -34.13 -41.51
CA ALA A 102 -17.65 -34.41 -41.24
C ALA A 102 -18.46 -34.46 -42.54
N THR A 103 -19.46 -35.34 -42.56
CA THR A 103 -20.49 -35.37 -43.60
C THR A 103 -21.80 -34.89 -43.01
N SER A 104 -22.57 -34.12 -43.78
CA SER A 104 -23.84 -33.57 -43.32
C SER A 104 -24.96 -33.93 -44.31
N ASN A 105 -26.12 -34.29 -43.78
CA ASN A 105 -27.28 -34.65 -44.57
C ASN A 105 -28.55 -34.11 -43.90
N TRP A 106 -29.45 -33.53 -44.70
CA TRP A 106 -30.76 -33.10 -44.22
C TRP A 106 -31.74 -34.25 -44.36
N VAL A 107 -32.28 -34.72 -43.24
CA VAL A 107 -33.30 -35.77 -43.22
C VAL A 107 -34.66 -35.19 -43.65
N ASN A 108 -34.90 -33.92 -43.31
CA ASN A 108 -36.00 -33.09 -43.80
C ASN A 108 -35.64 -31.61 -43.59
N ALA A 109 -36.52 -30.67 -43.96
CA ALA A 109 -36.27 -29.23 -43.87
C ALA A 109 -35.95 -28.68 -42.46
N LYS A 110 -36.14 -29.46 -41.39
CA LYS A 110 -35.90 -29.05 -39.99
C LYS A 110 -34.95 -29.97 -39.23
N HIS A 111 -34.44 -31.02 -39.86
CA HIS A 111 -33.62 -32.03 -39.19
C HIS A 111 -32.32 -32.23 -39.96
N LEU A 112 -31.24 -31.72 -39.38
CA LEU A 112 -29.88 -31.88 -39.87
C LEU A 112 -29.19 -33.03 -39.11
N GLN A 113 -28.64 -33.97 -39.86
CA GLN A 113 -27.78 -35.02 -39.35
C GLN A 113 -26.33 -34.74 -39.75
N VAL A 114 -25.41 -34.77 -38.78
CA VAL A 114 -23.97 -34.62 -39.00
C VAL A 114 -23.26 -35.88 -38.52
N LYS A 115 -22.45 -36.48 -39.39
CA LYS A 115 -21.67 -37.69 -39.12
C LYS A 115 -20.18 -37.40 -39.17
N VAL A 116 -19.46 -37.81 -38.14
CA VAL A 116 -17.99 -37.74 -38.08
C VAL A 116 -17.45 -39.17 -37.97
N PRO A 117 -16.67 -39.65 -38.97
CA PRO A 117 -16.21 -41.04 -39.01
C PRO A 117 -15.39 -41.46 -37.79
N SER A 118 -14.42 -40.64 -37.41
CA SER A 118 -13.59 -40.85 -36.24
C SER A 118 -12.95 -39.54 -35.76
N LEU A 119 -12.63 -39.49 -34.47
CA LEU A 119 -11.79 -38.47 -33.85
C LEU A 119 -10.64 -39.16 -33.09
N LYS A 120 -9.42 -38.69 -33.31
CA LYS A 120 -8.24 -39.11 -32.52
C LYS A 120 -8.29 -38.45 -31.14
N PRO A 121 -7.49 -38.92 -30.17
CA PRO A 121 -7.32 -38.23 -28.90
C PRO A 121 -7.04 -36.72 -29.08
N TYR A 122 -7.75 -35.90 -28.33
CA TYR A 122 -7.72 -34.43 -28.34
C TYR A 122 -8.22 -33.74 -29.63
N GLU A 123 -8.85 -34.48 -30.53
CA GLU A 123 -9.60 -33.89 -31.65
C GLU A 123 -11.05 -33.63 -31.24
N GLY A 124 -11.65 -32.59 -31.81
CA GLY A 124 -13.04 -32.21 -31.60
C GLY A 124 -13.79 -32.08 -32.92
N ALA A 125 -15.11 -31.94 -32.82
CA ALA A 125 -16.00 -31.66 -33.93
C ALA A 125 -16.94 -30.51 -33.56
N THR A 126 -16.98 -29.48 -34.43
CA THR A 126 -17.79 -28.28 -34.25
C THR A 126 -18.65 -28.08 -35.47
N VAL A 127 -19.90 -27.68 -35.26
CA VAL A 127 -20.78 -27.21 -36.32
C VAL A 127 -21.09 -25.73 -36.11
N GLU A 128 -21.13 -24.97 -37.18
CA GLU A 128 -21.66 -23.61 -37.21
C GLU A 128 -22.84 -23.58 -38.17
N MET A 129 -23.98 -23.15 -37.65
CA MET A 129 -25.19 -22.89 -38.42
C MET A 129 -25.41 -21.39 -38.43
N ALA A 130 -25.07 -20.75 -39.55
CA ALA A 130 -25.30 -19.32 -39.76
C ALA A 130 -26.66 -19.09 -40.44
N TYR A 131 -27.39 -18.07 -40.01
CA TYR A 131 -28.73 -17.71 -40.47
C TYR A 131 -28.93 -16.18 -40.44
N PRO A 132 -29.96 -15.63 -41.10
CA PRO A 132 -30.22 -14.20 -41.07
C PRO A 132 -30.44 -13.68 -39.65
N ALA A 133 -29.95 -12.48 -39.35
CA ALA A 133 -29.98 -11.95 -37.99
C ALA A 133 -31.38 -11.73 -37.41
N ASN A 134 -31.48 -11.75 -36.08
CA ASN A 134 -32.68 -11.46 -35.27
C ASN A 134 -33.85 -12.46 -35.41
N ILE A 135 -33.62 -13.69 -35.90
CA ILE A 135 -34.68 -14.71 -36.01
C ILE A 135 -34.96 -15.44 -34.69
N LEU A 136 -33.97 -15.56 -33.80
CA LEU A 136 -34.08 -16.31 -32.54
C LEU A 136 -34.18 -15.40 -31.30
N ASP A 137 -34.73 -14.19 -31.46
CA ASP A 137 -34.87 -13.16 -30.41
C ASP A 137 -33.54 -12.83 -29.69
N GLN A 138 -32.42 -13.00 -30.41
CA GLN A 138 -31.07 -12.68 -29.97
C GLN A 138 -30.31 -12.08 -31.15
N ASN A 139 -29.37 -11.19 -30.84
CA ASN A 139 -28.47 -10.59 -31.81
C ASN A 139 -27.02 -10.95 -31.46
N GLY A 140 -26.31 -11.57 -32.40
CA GLY A 140 -24.94 -12.02 -32.22
C GLY A 140 -23.98 -10.89 -31.89
N LEU A 141 -24.09 -9.75 -32.58
CA LEU A 141 -23.22 -8.58 -32.35
C LEU A 141 -23.46 -7.95 -30.98
N GLU A 142 -24.71 -7.82 -30.55
CA GLU A 142 -25.03 -7.30 -29.21
C GLU A 142 -24.60 -8.26 -28.10
N ASN A 143 -24.66 -9.57 -28.34
CA ASN A 143 -24.20 -10.56 -27.38
C ASN A 143 -22.69 -10.47 -27.10
N VAL A 144 -21.91 -9.98 -28.07
CA VAL A 144 -20.43 -9.88 -28.00
C VAL A 144 -19.95 -8.46 -27.65
N LYS A 145 -20.76 -7.41 -27.81
CA LYS A 145 -20.40 -6.04 -27.39
C LYS A 145 -20.21 -5.93 -25.88
N ALA A 146 -19.14 -5.27 -25.47
CA ALA A 146 -18.89 -4.92 -24.07
C ALA A 146 -20.00 -3.98 -23.55
N SER A 147 -20.54 -4.29 -22.37
CA SER A 147 -21.55 -3.45 -21.73
C SER A 147 -20.96 -2.10 -21.32
N PHE A 148 -21.81 -1.09 -21.10
CA PHE A 148 -21.39 0.17 -20.47
C PHE A 148 -20.64 -0.09 -19.16
N LEU A 149 -21.08 -1.08 -18.38
CA LEU A 149 -20.44 -1.44 -17.13
C LEU A 149 -19.02 -1.97 -17.35
N ASP A 150 -18.80 -2.78 -18.40
CA ASP A 150 -17.48 -3.31 -18.75
C ASP A 150 -16.52 -2.19 -19.18
N TRP A 151 -17.02 -1.25 -19.99
CA TRP A 151 -16.27 -0.06 -20.39
C TRP A 151 -15.92 0.82 -19.17
N PHE A 152 -16.90 1.11 -18.31
CA PHE A 152 -16.69 1.90 -17.10
C PHE A 152 -15.67 1.23 -16.17
N MET A 153 -15.84 -0.07 -15.90
CA MET A 153 -14.92 -0.85 -15.08
C MET A 153 -13.51 -0.92 -15.68
N GLY A 154 -13.38 -0.77 -16.99
CA GLY A 154 -12.11 -0.66 -17.70
C GLY A 154 -11.38 0.68 -17.55
N ILE A 155 -12.07 1.78 -17.26
CA ILE A 155 -11.46 3.13 -17.32
C ILE A 155 -11.59 3.98 -16.03
N TRP A 156 -12.52 3.66 -15.14
CA TRP A 156 -12.85 4.49 -13.97
C TRP A 156 -11.65 4.87 -13.10
N HIS A 157 -10.65 3.98 -12.99
CA HIS A 157 -9.47 4.18 -12.16
C HIS A 157 -8.59 5.34 -12.67
N TRP A 158 -8.54 5.59 -13.98
CA TRP A 158 -7.85 6.76 -14.54
C TRP A 158 -8.58 8.06 -14.21
N GLY A 159 -9.91 8.06 -14.29
CA GLY A 159 -10.74 9.20 -13.87
C GLY A 159 -10.54 9.52 -12.38
N ALA A 160 -10.54 8.48 -11.54
CA ALA A 160 -10.23 8.61 -10.12
C ALA A 160 -8.82 9.17 -9.89
N LEU A 161 -7.80 8.65 -10.59
CA LEU A 161 -6.43 9.14 -10.48
C LEU A 161 -6.34 10.64 -10.72
N VAL A 162 -6.85 11.11 -11.87
CA VAL A 162 -6.80 12.53 -12.24
C VAL A 162 -7.58 13.38 -11.24
N GLY A 163 -8.79 12.97 -10.88
CA GLY A 163 -9.62 13.70 -9.91
C GLY A 163 -8.95 13.86 -8.55
N PHE A 164 -8.33 12.79 -8.03
CA PHE A 164 -7.63 12.84 -6.75
C PHE A 164 -6.32 13.61 -6.80
N LEU A 165 -5.56 13.53 -7.89
CA LEU A 165 -4.35 14.35 -8.04
C LEU A 165 -4.68 15.85 -8.07
N LEU A 166 -5.78 16.24 -8.73
CA LEU A 166 -6.28 17.62 -8.68
C LEU A 166 -6.76 18.00 -7.28
N TYR A 167 -7.47 17.11 -6.58
CA TYR A 167 -7.85 17.30 -5.18
C TYR A 167 -6.63 17.49 -4.26
N PHE A 168 -5.60 16.65 -4.36
CA PHE A 168 -4.38 16.78 -3.56
C PHE A 168 -3.61 18.06 -3.90
N ARG A 169 -3.51 18.42 -5.19
CA ARG A 169 -2.90 19.69 -5.63
C ARG A 169 -3.63 20.91 -5.04
N THR A 170 -4.96 20.91 -5.07
CA THR A 170 -5.75 22.02 -4.50
C THR A 170 -5.59 22.11 -2.99
N MET A 171 -5.55 20.98 -2.27
CA MET A 171 -5.29 20.94 -0.83
C MET A 171 -3.87 21.40 -0.48
N LEU A 172 -2.86 20.99 -1.25
CA LEU A 172 -1.49 21.50 -1.11
C LEU A 172 -1.46 23.02 -1.25
N LYS A 173 -2.04 23.57 -2.33
CA LYS A 173 -2.06 25.02 -2.55
C LYS A 173 -2.77 25.76 -1.42
N LYS A 174 -3.88 25.22 -0.92
CA LYS A 174 -4.67 25.81 0.18
C LYS A 174 -3.93 25.84 1.52
N TYR A 175 -3.17 24.79 1.84
CA TYR A 175 -2.58 24.57 3.17
C TYR A 175 -1.07 24.73 3.25
N THR A 176 -0.39 25.19 2.19
CA THR A 176 1.04 25.52 2.25
C THR A 176 1.29 26.85 2.97
N GLY A 177 0.41 27.84 2.77
CA GLY A 177 0.57 29.19 3.35
C GLY A 177 1.59 30.03 2.59
N PHE A 178 2.22 30.98 3.30
CA PHE A 178 3.28 31.80 2.72
C PHE A 178 4.53 30.93 2.48
N VAL A 179 5.11 31.06 1.28
CA VAL A 179 6.35 30.40 0.91
C VAL A 179 7.42 31.47 0.74
N ASP A 180 8.52 31.35 1.47
CA ASP A 180 9.69 32.20 1.26
C ASP A 180 10.46 31.66 0.06
N GLU A 181 10.37 32.36 -1.08
CA GLU A 181 11.01 31.98 -2.34
C GLU A 181 12.49 32.41 -2.43
N ARG A 182 12.99 33.13 -1.42
CA ARG A 182 14.39 33.55 -1.38
C ARG A 182 15.31 32.35 -1.20
N SER A 183 16.53 32.47 -1.72
CA SER A 183 17.59 31.49 -1.45
C SER A 183 17.87 31.39 0.04
N VAL A 184 18.01 30.16 0.55
CA VAL A 184 18.36 29.92 1.95
C VAL A 184 19.79 30.37 2.20
N ALA A 185 19.98 31.54 2.79
CA ALA A 185 21.28 32.02 3.21
C ALA A 185 21.75 31.25 4.45
N VAL A 186 23.06 30.96 4.51
CA VAL A 186 23.69 30.35 5.68
C VAL A 186 23.50 31.27 6.89
N GLN A 187 23.06 30.71 8.01
CA GLN A 187 22.85 31.44 9.26
C GLN A 187 23.82 30.90 10.31
N TYR A 188 24.40 31.81 11.11
CA TYR A 188 25.39 31.45 12.14
C TYR A 188 24.80 31.46 13.55
N GLU A 189 23.63 32.06 13.73
CA GLU A 189 22.97 32.18 15.02
C GLU A 189 21.54 31.65 14.92
N ALA A 190 21.02 31.20 16.05
CA ALA A 190 19.64 30.81 16.22
C ALA A 190 18.68 32.00 16.02
N PRO A 191 17.46 31.76 15.48
CA PRO A 191 16.43 32.79 15.44
C PRO A 191 16.05 33.23 16.87
N LYS A 192 15.96 34.55 17.09
CA LYS A 192 15.67 35.12 18.41
C LYS A 192 14.22 34.83 18.81
N GLY A 193 14.02 34.42 20.06
CA GLY A 193 12.68 34.22 20.65
C GLY A 193 11.94 32.99 20.15
N LEU A 194 12.66 31.98 19.66
CA LEU A 194 12.12 30.68 19.28
C LEU A 194 12.78 29.62 20.15
N SER A 195 11.99 28.85 20.90
CA SER A 195 12.51 27.73 21.68
C SER A 195 12.94 26.57 20.77
N LEU A 196 13.66 25.60 21.30
CA LEU A 196 14.05 24.43 20.50
C LEU A 196 12.89 23.53 20.08
N LEU A 197 11.86 23.40 20.91
CA LEU A 197 10.67 22.63 20.56
C LEU A 197 9.86 23.32 19.46
N GLU A 198 9.72 24.65 19.56
CA GLU A 198 9.09 25.44 18.51
C GLU A 198 9.91 25.41 17.23
N ALA A 199 11.25 25.44 17.33
CA ALA A 199 12.14 25.32 16.18
C ALA A 199 11.98 23.98 15.47
N GLY A 200 11.89 22.87 16.20
CA GLY A 200 11.58 21.55 15.65
C GLY A 200 10.25 21.57 14.87
N LEU A 201 9.18 22.03 15.54
CA LEU A 201 7.86 22.14 14.93
C LEU A 201 7.85 23.04 13.68
N VAL A 202 8.55 24.17 13.70
CA VAL A 202 8.62 25.09 12.55
C VAL A 202 9.41 24.47 11.40
N LEU A 203 10.44 23.67 11.67
CA LEU A 203 11.31 23.07 10.66
C LEU A 203 10.57 22.04 9.78
N ASP A 204 9.83 21.11 10.40
CA ASP A 204 9.20 19.97 9.71
C ASP A 204 7.67 19.87 9.84
N LYS A 205 7.03 20.74 10.64
CA LYS A 205 5.58 20.81 10.92
C LYS A 205 5.06 19.72 11.87
N PHE A 206 5.94 18.94 12.48
CA PHE A 206 5.62 17.89 13.43
C PHE A 206 6.28 18.20 14.77
N ALA A 207 5.57 17.87 15.84
CA ALA A 207 6.15 17.89 17.18
C ALA A 207 6.53 16.44 17.49
N ASP A 208 7.82 16.13 17.36
CA ASP A 208 8.34 14.77 17.49
C ASP A 208 8.99 14.56 18.85
N ASN A 209 8.95 13.32 19.34
CA ASN A 209 9.55 13.00 20.64
C ASN A 209 11.09 13.17 20.66
N GLU A 210 11.69 13.27 19.48
CA GLU A 210 13.13 13.42 19.29
C GLU A 210 13.60 14.84 19.63
N ASP A 211 12.73 15.84 19.44
CA ASP A 211 13.01 17.26 19.70
C ASP A 211 13.16 17.55 21.20
N PHE A 212 12.52 16.75 22.07
CA PHE A 212 12.67 16.89 23.52
C PHE A 212 14.10 16.73 24.00
N SER A 213 14.90 15.89 23.33
CA SER A 213 16.30 15.72 23.71
C SER A 213 17.06 17.03 23.55
N ALA A 214 16.81 17.74 22.46
CA ALA A 214 17.40 19.05 22.20
C ALA A 214 16.87 20.08 23.21
N ALA A 215 15.57 20.06 23.53
CA ALA A 215 14.95 20.97 24.49
C ALA A 215 15.45 20.78 25.93
N VAL A 216 15.77 19.56 26.35
CA VAL A 216 16.42 19.31 27.66
C VAL A 216 17.82 19.94 27.69
N LEU A 217 18.57 19.84 26.60
CA LEU A 217 19.88 20.49 26.47
C LEU A 217 19.76 22.01 26.42
N GLU A 218 18.69 22.56 25.83
CA GLU A 218 18.38 24.00 25.89
C GLU A 218 18.22 24.46 27.34
N LEU A 219 17.41 23.76 28.13
CA LEU A 219 17.23 24.09 29.55
C LEU A 219 18.54 24.00 30.34
N ALA A 220 19.42 23.07 29.99
CA ALA A 220 20.73 22.92 30.61
C ALA A 220 21.66 24.10 30.26
N GLN A 221 21.73 24.43 28.96
CA GLN A 221 22.49 25.56 28.43
C GLN A 221 21.99 26.90 28.98
N LEU A 222 20.69 27.04 29.20
CA LEU A 222 20.12 28.21 29.86
C LEU A 222 20.32 28.21 31.39
N GLY A 223 20.92 27.16 31.96
CA GLY A 223 21.26 27.05 33.38
C GLY A 223 20.07 26.75 34.29
N TYR A 224 19.03 26.08 33.79
CA TYR A 224 17.87 25.65 34.59
C TYR A 224 18.03 24.25 35.17
N LEU A 225 18.89 23.42 34.54
CA LEU A 225 19.21 22.09 35.02
C LEU A 225 20.67 21.75 34.71
N GLU A 226 21.20 20.75 35.39
CA GLU A 226 22.50 20.16 35.12
C GLU A 226 22.34 18.67 34.78
N ILE A 227 23.24 18.16 33.95
CA ILE A 227 23.24 16.77 33.49
C ILE A 227 24.47 16.07 34.05
N HIS A 228 24.25 15.06 34.87
CA HIS A 228 25.31 14.28 35.52
C HIS A 228 25.35 12.88 34.91
N GLN A 229 26.45 12.54 34.22
CA GLN A 229 26.67 11.22 33.62
C GLN A 229 28.11 10.77 33.86
N LYS A 230 28.31 9.94 34.89
CA LYS A 230 29.65 9.49 35.31
C LYS A 230 30.34 8.65 34.24
N ASP A 231 29.61 7.67 33.68
CA ASP A 231 30.11 6.71 32.70
C ASP A 231 29.15 6.55 31.52
N LYS A 232 29.65 6.08 30.39
CA LYS A 232 28.84 5.80 29.19
C LYS A 232 27.67 4.83 29.46
N LYS A 233 27.84 3.91 30.40
CA LYS A 233 26.82 2.92 30.80
C LYS A 233 25.86 3.44 31.87
N SER A 234 26.14 4.60 32.46
CA SER A 234 25.28 5.17 33.50
C SER A 234 24.13 5.98 32.88
N ASP A 235 22.95 5.85 33.48
CA ASP A 235 21.79 6.64 33.09
C ASP A 235 22.02 8.13 33.42
N PRO A 236 21.74 9.07 32.50
CA PRO A 236 21.86 10.50 32.77
C PRO A 236 20.96 10.92 33.94
N LEU A 237 21.53 11.62 34.92
CA LEU A 237 20.80 12.21 36.03
C LEU A 237 20.67 13.72 35.81
N LEU A 238 19.44 14.18 35.62
CA LEU A 238 19.13 15.61 35.55
C LEU A 238 18.90 16.15 36.97
N LYS A 239 19.57 17.25 37.30
CA LYS A 239 19.36 17.98 38.56
C LYS A 239 18.83 19.36 38.27
N ARG A 240 17.77 19.75 38.97
CA ARG A 240 17.18 21.08 38.85
C ARG A 240 18.09 22.13 39.51
N THR A 241 18.13 23.32 38.94
CA THR A 241 18.72 24.51 39.58
C THR A 241 17.63 25.43 40.13
N HIS A 242 17.98 26.32 41.05
CA HIS A 242 17.04 27.29 41.64
C HIS A 242 16.95 28.61 40.84
N LYS A 243 17.29 28.60 39.55
CA LYS A 243 17.20 29.79 38.68
C LYS A 243 15.74 30.19 38.45
N SER A 244 15.46 31.50 38.48
CA SER A 244 14.11 32.04 38.23
C SER A 244 13.60 31.68 36.83
N THR A 245 12.39 31.15 36.76
CA THR A 245 11.76 30.68 35.51
C THR A 245 11.01 31.76 34.74
N GLU A 246 11.03 33.02 35.19
CA GLU A 246 10.26 34.12 34.56
C GLU A 246 10.51 34.25 33.06
N HIS A 247 11.76 34.13 32.63
CA HIS A 247 12.23 34.30 31.26
C HIS A 247 12.02 33.10 30.33
N LEU A 248 11.55 31.96 30.86
CA LEU A 248 11.29 30.77 30.04
C LEU A 248 9.97 30.89 29.26
N GLY A 249 9.96 30.35 28.04
CA GLY A 249 8.77 30.12 27.24
C GLY A 249 7.78 29.16 27.92
N MET A 250 6.54 29.10 27.44
CA MET A 250 5.50 28.23 28.01
C MET A 250 5.87 26.75 27.91
N ASP A 251 6.39 26.34 26.76
CA ASP A 251 6.85 24.99 26.46
C ASP A 251 8.03 24.57 27.37
N GLN A 252 9.01 25.46 27.53
CA GLN A 252 10.17 25.26 28.40
C GLN A 252 9.77 25.15 29.87
N LYS A 253 8.86 26.02 30.34
CA LYS A 253 8.29 25.97 31.70
C LYS A 253 7.55 24.65 31.94
N TYR A 254 6.78 24.20 30.96
CA TYR A 254 6.02 22.95 31.06
C TYR A 254 6.98 21.75 31.10
N LEU A 255 7.97 21.69 30.20
CA LEU A 255 8.99 20.65 30.18
C LEU A 255 9.73 20.57 31.53
N LEU A 256 10.20 21.71 32.04
CA LEU A 256 10.93 21.78 33.30
C LEU A 256 10.05 21.37 34.50
N ASN A 257 8.89 22.02 34.68
CA ASN A 257 8.11 21.91 35.91
C ASN A 257 7.13 20.73 35.94
N GLN A 258 6.54 20.37 34.80
CA GLN A 258 5.47 19.36 34.74
C GLN A 258 5.97 17.99 34.27
N VAL A 259 6.98 17.96 33.39
CA VAL A 259 7.48 16.71 32.81
C VAL A 259 8.70 16.19 33.58
N LEU A 260 9.73 17.01 33.75
CA LEU A 260 10.98 16.57 34.38
C LEU A 260 10.94 16.63 35.91
N PHE A 261 10.53 17.77 36.48
CA PHE A 261 10.68 18.07 37.92
C PHE A 261 9.36 18.32 38.63
N LYS A 262 8.33 17.50 38.34
CA LYS A 262 7.05 17.55 39.03
C LYS A 262 7.21 17.15 40.51
N TRP A 263 7.35 18.15 41.38
CA TRP A 263 7.61 18.01 42.83
C TRP A 263 8.91 17.28 43.18
N LYS A 264 9.92 17.35 42.30
CA LYS A 264 11.21 16.65 42.48
C LYS A 264 12.36 17.57 42.11
N GLU A 265 13.51 17.39 42.75
CA GLU A 265 14.74 18.15 42.44
C GLU A 265 15.71 17.39 41.50
N SER A 266 15.49 16.09 41.31
CA SER A 266 16.28 15.27 40.39
C SER A 266 15.41 14.31 39.57
N PHE A 267 15.83 14.05 38.34
CA PHE A 267 15.17 13.15 37.42
C PHE A 267 16.20 12.25 36.72
N SER A 268 16.08 10.94 36.89
CA SER A 268 16.96 9.96 36.24
C SER A 268 16.33 9.45 34.94
N MET A 269 17.08 9.56 33.83
CA MET A 269 16.75 9.06 32.50
C MET A 269 16.99 7.55 32.37
N SER A 270 16.45 6.76 33.31
CA SER A 270 16.62 5.31 33.38
C SER A 270 15.61 4.56 32.50
N ALA A 271 16.08 3.59 31.71
CA ALA A 271 15.21 2.68 30.96
C ALA A 271 14.50 1.65 31.89
N GLY A 272 13.42 1.04 31.40
CA GLY A 272 12.80 -0.13 32.03
C GLY A 272 11.70 0.14 33.08
N SER A 273 11.50 1.39 33.51
CA SER A 273 10.38 1.75 34.38
C SER A 273 9.12 2.09 33.56
N LYS A 274 8.13 1.20 33.55
CA LYS A 274 6.85 1.43 32.86
C LYS A 274 6.18 2.74 33.31
N THR A 275 6.15 3.03 34.60
CA THR A 275 5.50 4.24 35.13
C THR A 275 6.21 5.52 34.70
N LYS A 276 7.55 5.57 34.77
CA LYS A 276 8.32 6.74 34.30
C LYS A 276 8.17 6.94 32.79
N ALA A 277 8.27 5.86 32.02
CA ALA A 277 8.13 5.90 30.57
C ALA A 277 6.75 6.43 30.14
N THR A 278 5.68 5.91 30.73
CA THR A 278 4.31 6.38 30.45
C THR A 278 4.12 7.85 30.87
N ALA A 279 4.69 8.27 32.01
CA ALA A 279 4.63 9.66 32.45
C ALA A 279 5.36 10.62 31.49
N LEU A 280 6.57 10.24 31.04
CA LEU A 280 7.31 10.98 30.01
C LEU A 280 6.54 11.04 28.69
N GLN A 281 6.04 9.91 28.20
CA GLN A 281 5.25 9.88 26.95
C GLN A 281 4.02 10.76 27.03
N LYS A 282 3.30 10.73 28.16
CA LYS A 282 2.13 11.60 28.37
C LYS A 282 2.52 13.07 28.39
N GLY A 283 3.58 13.42 29.12
CA GLY A 283 4.09 14.79 29.18
C GLY A 283 4.55 15.30 27.81
N PHE A 284 5.25 14.47 27.05
CA PHE A 284 5.68 14.77 25.68
C PHE A 284 4.48 14.94 24.75
N ALA A 285 3.48 14.05 24.82
CA ALA A 285 2.25 14.18 24.03
C ALA A 285 1.49 15.48 24.34
N GLU A 286 1.40 15.86 25.62
CA GLU A 286 0.70 17.08 26.04
C GLU A 286 1.45 18.34 25.61
N ILE A 287 2.80 18.35 25.69
CA ILE A 287 3.60 19.43 25.10
C ILE A 287 3.40 19.48 23.58
N ASN A 288 3.47 18.34 22.88
CA ASN A 288 3.32 18.27 21.43
C ASN A 288 1.95 18.80 20.97
N ASP A 289 0.87 18.44 21.66
CA ASP A 289 -0.47 18.95 21.34
C ASP A 289 -0.57 20.46 21.57
N ASN A 290 0.06 20.98 22.64
CA ASN A 290 0.08 22.41 22.94
C ASN A 290 1.01 23.23 22.03
N LEU A 291 2.13 22.68 21.56
CA LEU A 291 3.04 23.33 20.61
C LEU A 291 2.32 23.78 19.33
N TYR A 292 1.35 22.98 18.87
CA TYR A 292 0.52 23.37 17.72
C TYR A 292 -0.40 24.56 18.00
N LEU A 293 -0.77 24.79 19.26
CA LEU A 293 -1.57 25.96 19.67
C LEU A 293 -0.67 27.17 19.92
N TRP A 294 0.46 26.99 20.62
CA TRP A 294 1.44 28.04 20.87
C TRP A 294 2.02 28.59 19.56
N SER A 295 2.41 27.72 18.62
CA SER A 295 2.89 28.16 17.29
C SER A 295 1.89 29.02 16.50
N VAL A 296 0.59 28.89 16.77
CA VAL A 296 -0.45 29.77 16.20
C VAL A 296 -0.52 31.08 16.99
N GLY A 297 -0.52 31.01 18.33
CA GLY A 297 -0.48 32.18 19.20
C GLY A 297 0.73 33.08 18.96
N ASP A 298 1.90 32.49 18.76
CA ASP A 298 3.16 33.18 18.46
C ASP A 298 3.28 33.59 16.99
N GLY A 299 2.27 33.28 16.17
CA GLY A 299 2.15 33.73 14.81
C GLY A 299 3.10 33.05 13.83
N TYR A 300 3.61 31.85 14.11
CA TYR A 300 4.39 31.06 13.15
C TYR A 300 3.48 30.28 12.18
N MET A 301 2.32 29.82 12.64
CA MET A 301 1.34 29.13 11.80
C MET A 301 0.00 29.87 11.80
N VAL A 302 -0.69 29.86 10.66
CA VAL A 302 -2.00 30.52 10.51
C VAL A 302 -3.09 29.76 11.26
N GLU A 303 -2.97 28.43 11.31
CA GLU A 303 -3.99 27.52 11.85
C GLU A 303 -3.27 26.33 12.49
N ASN A 304 -3.89 25.67 13.46
CA ASN A 304 -3.32 24.47 14.09
C ASN A 304 -3.13 23.36 13.03
N PRO A 305 -1.89 22.98 12.69
CA PRO A 305 -1.62 22.07 11.57
C PRO A 305 -2.08 20.64 11.87
N GLN A 306 -2.08 20.20 13.13
CA GLN A 306 -2.54 18.87 13.53
C GLN A 306 -4.04 18.72 13.26
N ARG A 307 -4.84 19.74 13.62
CA ARG A 307 -6.28 19.77 13.35
C ARG A 307 -6.58 19.76 11.85
N VAL A 308 -5.87 20.58 11.07
CA VAL A 308 -6.03 20.64 9.61
C VAL A 308 -5.67 19.30 8.96
N ARG A 309 -4.56 18.67 9.39
CA ARG A 309 -4.14 17.35 8.91
C ARG A 309 -5.16 16.27 9.21
N LYS A 310 -5.70 16.20 10.44
CA LYS A 310 -6.75 15.24 10.82
C LYS A 310 -7.99 15.40 9.95
N ASN A 311 -8.44 16.65 9.74
CA ASN A 311 -9.60 16.95 8.89
C ASN A 311 -9.36 16.57 7.42
N PHE A 312 -8.18 16.88 6.88
CA PHE A 312 -7.79 16.50 5.52
C PHE A 312 -7.76 14.97 5.37
N LEU A 313 -7.16 14.26 6.32
CA LEU A 313 -7.04 12.81 6.30
C LEU A 313 -8.42 12.14 6.35
N TRP A 314 -9.28 12.57 7.27
CA TRP A 314 -10.66 12.07 7.36
C TRP A 314 -11.46 12.27 6.07
N LYS A 315 -11.43 13.48 5.49
CA LYS A 315 -12.12 13.76 4.21
C LYS A 315 -11.55 12.95 3.06
N SER A 316 -10.23 12.80 3.01
CA SER A 316 -9.56 12.04 1.95
C SER A 316 -9.91 10.55 2.03
N ILE A 317 -9.97 9.98 3.24
CA ILE A 317 -10.44 8.60 3.45
C ILE A 317 -11.88 8.45 2.99
N LEU A 318 -12.77 9.38 3.37
CA LEU A 318 -14.17 9.35 2.98
C LEU A 318 -14.33 9.37 1.45
N TYR A 319 -13.57 10.22 0.74
CA TYR A 319 -13.60 10.28 -0.71
C TYR A 319 -12.97 9.06 -1.39
N LEU A 320 -11.95 8.44 -0.78
CA LEU A 320 -11.30 7.24 -1.32
C LEU A 320 -12.11 5.95 -1.11
N LEU A 321 -13.11 5.96 -0.22
CA LEU A 321 -13.90 4.76 0.10
C LEU A 321 -14.62 4.17 -1.14
N PRO A 322 -15.30 4.95 -2.00
CA PRO A 322 -15.89 4.43 -3.25
C PRO A 322 -14.83 3.87 -4.22
N VAL A 323 -13.65 4.51 -4.31
CA VAL A 323 -12.54 4.01 -5.13
C VAL A 323 -12.10 2.64 -4.61
N LEU A 324 -11.89 2.51 -3.30
CA LEU A 324 -11.52 1.25 -2.67
C LEU A 324 -12.60 0.17 -2.91
N ALA A 325 -13.88 0.52 -2.77
CA ALA A 325 -14.98 -0.40 -3.03
C ALA A 325 -15.01 -0.89 -4.48
N LEU A 326 -14.74 0.00 -5.46
CA LEU A 326 -14.65 -0.36 -6.88
C LEU A 326 -13.41 -1.23 -7.18
N VAL A 327 -12.26 -0.96 -6.54
CA VAL A 327 -11.10 -1.85 -6.65
C VAL A 327 -11.46 -3.25 -6.14
N VAL A 328 -12.04 -3.34 -4.94
CA VAL A 328 -12.40 -4.61 -4.31
C VAL A 328 -13.43 -5.35 -5.16
N TYR A 329 -14.49 -4.67 -5.61
CA TYR A 329 -15.51 -5.25 -6.47
C TYR A 329 -14.92 -5.76 -7.80
N GLY A 330 -14.11 -4.96 -8.48
CA GLY A 330 -13.49 -5.37 -9.74
C GLY A 330 -12.54 -6.57 -9.57
N PHE A 331 -11.89 -6.67 -8.42
CA PHE A 331 -11.07 -7.85 -8.10
C PHE A 331 -11.91 -9.07 -7.75
N LEU A 332 -12.99 -8.90 -6.98
CA LEU A 332 -13.94 -9.98 -6.64
C LEU A 332 -14.55 -10.59 -7.90
N ASP A 333 -14.97 -9.74 -8.83
CA ASP A 333 -15.61 -10.17 -10.08
C ASP A 333 -14.64 -10.97 -10.96
N LYS A 334 -13.41 -10.47 -11.14
CA LYS A 334 -12.40 -11.11 -11.99
C LYS A 334 -11.75 -12.35 -11.39
N HIS A 335 -11.41 -12.31 -10.11
CA HIS A 335 -10.54 -13.30 -9.48
C HIS A 335 -11.20 -14.09 -8.35
N GLY A 336 -12.42 -13.73 -7.95
CA GLY A 336 -13.10 -14.36 -6.83
C GLY A 336 -12.56 -13.95 -5.46
N LEU A 337 -13.18 -14.49 -4.42
CA LEU A 337 -12.92 -14.12 -3.02
C LEU A 337 -11.57 -14.61 -2.50
N GLU A 338 -11.06 -15.71 -3.05
CA GLU A 338 -9.81 -16.37 -2.64
C GLU A 338 -8.58 -15.49 -2.87
N VAL A 339 -8.52 -14.81 -4.01
CA VAL A 339 -7.38 -13.94 -4.36
C VAL A 339 -7.34 -12.68 -3.49
N ILE A 340 -8.49 -12.16 -3.08
CA ILE A 340 -8.55 -11.02 -2.14
C ILE A 340 -8.04 -11.44 -0.76
N ALA A 341 -8.41 -12.62 -0.28
CA ALA A 341 -7.86 -13.15 0.96
C ALA A 341 -6.32 -13.23 0.91
N LEU A 342 -5.76 -13.64 -0.23
CA LEU A 342 -4.31 -13.67 -0.45
C LEU A 342 -3.66 -12.27 -0.50
N LEU A 343 -4.36 -11.23 -0.97
CA LEU A 343 -3.85 -9.85 -1.01
C LEU A 343 -3.83 -9.15 0.36
N ILE A 344 -4.67 -9.59 1.30
CA ILE A 344 -4.70 -9.04 2.67
C ILE A 344 -3.38 -9.33 3.39
N PHE A 345 -2.75 -10.48 3.15
CA PHE A 345 -1.48 -10.86 3.79
C PHE A 345 -0.33 -9.91 3.44
N PRO A 346 0.01 -9.64 2.16
CA PRO A 346 1.01 -8.65 1.79
C PRO A 346 0.72 -7.25 2.33
N LEU A 347 -0.56 -6.84 2.38
CA LEU A 347 -0.94 -5.53 2.92
C LEU A 347 -0.65 -5.42 4.42
N ILE A 348 -1.09 -6.41 5.21
CA ILE A 348 -0.88 -6.41 6.66
C ILE A 348 0.59 -6.63 6.98
N PHE A 349 1.19 -7.69 6.46
CA PHE A 349 2.56 -8.07 6.80
C PHE A 349 3.59 -7.17 6.14
N GLY A 350 3.35 -6.70 4.92
CA GLY A 350 4.17 -5.68 4.28
C GLY A 350 4.07 -4.35 5.02
N GLY A 351 2.88 -3.95 5.46
CA GLY A 351 2.70 -2.75 6.31
C GLY A 351 3.42 -2.87 7.66
N VAL A 352 3.28 -4.00 8.34
CA VAL A 352 3.99 -4.29 9.61
C VAL A 352 5.50 -4.35 9.37
N GLY A 353 5.96 -5.07 8.36
CA GLY A 353 7.38 -5.17 8.00
C GLY A 353 7.99 -3.81 7.63
N LEU A 354 7.28 -3.00 6.86
CA LEU A 354 7.68 -1.62 6.53
C LEU A 354 7.71 -0.73 7.77
N SER A 355 6.74 -0.84 8.68
CA SER A 355 6.75 -0.10 9.94
C SER A 355 7.92 -0.50 10.85
N MET A 356 8.30 -1.77 10.86
CA MET A 356 9.50 -2.25 11.57
C MET A 356 10.79 -1.73 10.91
N PHE A 357 10.82 -1.69 9.58
CA PHE A 357 11.96 -1.21 8.80
C PHE A 357 12.18 0.30 8.97
N ILE A 358 11.11 1.10 8.95
CA ILE A 358 11.16 2.57 9.06
C ILE A 358 11.25 3.02 10.53
N GLY A 359 10.50 2.37 11.42
CA GLY A 359 10.27 2.85 12.79
C GLY A 359 11.37 2.51 13.81
N ARG A 360 12.31 1.61 13.48
CA ARG A 360 13.35 1.18 14.45
C ARG A 360 14.76 1.37 13.89
N LYS A 361 15.63 2.04 14.68
CA LYS A 361 17.03 2.32 14.30
C LYS A 361 17.91 1.07 14.23
N ALA A 362 17.59 0.01 14.99
CA ALA A 362 18.43 -1.19 15.06
C ALA A 362 18.46 -1.94 13.72
N TRP A 363 19.65 -2.36 13.29
CA TRP A 363 19.81 -3.10 12.03
C TRP A 363 19.05 -4.43 12.03
N PHE A 364 19.04 -5.16 13.16
CA PHE A 364 18.25 -6.38 13.29
C PHE A 364 16.75 -6.18 13.04
N SER A 365 16.14 -5.09 13.52
CA SER A 365 14.73 -4.79 13.21
C SER A 365 14.49 -4.48 11.75
N LYS A 366 15.48 -3.97 11.02
CA LYS A 366 15.39 -3.77 9.57
C LYS A 366 15.44 -5.11 8.83
N ILE A 367 16.35 -6.02 9.24
CA ILE A 367 16.40 -7.39 8.68
C ILE A 367 15.09 -8.12 8.97
N PHE A 368 14.63 -8.12 10.22
CA PHE A 368 13.36 -8.73 10.59
C PHE A 368 12.18 -8.09 9.86
N GLY A 369 12.16 -6.77 9.69
CA GLY A 369 11.14 -6.07 8.90
C GLY A 369 11.10 -6.52 7.45
N VAL A 370 12.26 -6.69 6.81
CA VAL A 370 12.38 -7.24 5.45
C VAL A 370 11.91 -8.69 5.41
N VAL A 371 12.38 -9.54 6.32
CA VAL A 371 11.97 -10.97 6.40
C VAL A 371 10.46 -11.07 6.60
N PHE A 372 9.88 -10.28 7.48
CA PHE A 372 8.44 -10.28 7.77
C PHE A 372 7.61 -9.81 6.56
N ALA A 373 8.07 -8.75 5.88
CA ALA A 373 7.44 -8.28 4.64
C ALA A 373 7.53 -9.32 3.52
N VAL A 374 8.69 -9.98 3.36
CA VAL A 374 8.90 -11.03 2.35
C VAL A 374 8.04 -12.26 2.66
N MET A 375 8.08 -12.76 3.89
CA MET A 375 7.30 -13.93 4.32
C MET A 375 5.79 -13.69 4.20
N GLY A 376 5.32 -12.51 4.60
CA GLY A 376 3.92 -12.16 4.44
C GLY A 376 3.48 -11.86 3.00
N SER A 377 4.44 -11.70 2.09
CA SER A 377 4.20 -11.58 0.65
C SER A 377 4.25 -12.93 -0.07
N VAL A 378 4.66 -14.03 0.59
CA VAL A 378 4.67 -15.38 0.00
C VAL A 378 3.29 -15.80 -0.54
N PRO A 379 2.16 -15.52 0.15
CA PRO A 379 0.83 -15.77 -0.43
C PRO A 379 0.58 -15.00 -1.74
N ALA A 380 1.22 -13.85 -1.98
CA ALA A 380 1.15 -13.15 -3.25
C ALA A 380 2.01 -13.78 -4.37
N LEU A 381 2.94 -14.68 -4.05
CA LEU A 381 3.57 -15.51 -5.08
C LEU A 381 2.57 -16.51 -5.68
N ALA A 382 1.58 -16.97 -4.91
CA ALA A 382 0.47 -17.76 -5.44
C ALA A 382 -0.42 -16.94 -6.40
N ILE A 383 -0.43 -15.61 -6.24
CA ILE A 383 -1.11 -14.67 -7.16
C ILE A 383 -0.33 -14.53 -8.48
N LEU A 384 1.01 -14.62 -8.46
CA LEU A 384 1.81 -14.67 -9.70
C LEU A 384 1.58 -15.95 -10.51
N ASN A 385 1.22 -17.06 -9.83
CA ASN A 385 0.79 -18.30 -10.46
C ASN A 385 -0.65 -18.25 -11.01
N ALA A 386 -1.39 -17.15 -10.76
CA ALA A 386 -2.76 -16.96 -11.23
C ALA A 386 -2.85 -16.27 -12.62
N ASP A 387 -1.78 -16.35 -13.43
CA ASP A 387 -1.69 -15.79 -14.80
C ASP A 387 -2.02 -14.28 -14.89
N MET A 388 -1.84 -13.49 -13.82
CA MET A 388 -1.98 -12.03 -13.92
C MET A 388 -0.74 -11.43 -14.61
N PRO A 389 -0.88 -10.88 -15.83
CA PRO A 389 0.25 -10.26 -16.49
C PRO A 389 0.69 -9.02 -15.69
N LEU A 390 2.01 -8.84 -15.52
CA LEU A 390 2.57 -7.70 -14.78
C LEU A 390 2.04 -6.34 -15.27
N LYS A 391 1.72 -6.26 -16.57
CA LYS A 391 1.08 -5.09 -17.18
C LYS A 391 -0.25 -4.74 -16.52
N GLU A 392 -1.12 -5.71 -16.24
CA GLU A 392 -2.42 -5.46 -15.58
C GLU A 392 -2.26 -4.98 -14.14
N ILE A 393 -1.23 -5.45 -13.43
CA ILE A 393 -0.93 -4.96 -12.09
C ILE A 393 -0.47 -3.50 -12.14
N LEU A 394 0.43 -3.17 -13.08
CA LEU A 394 1.03 -1.84 -13.22
C LEU A 394 0.10 -0.78 -13.83
N THR A 395 -0.81 -1.18 -14.72
CA THR A 395 -1.76 -0.25 -15.36
C THR A 395 -3.17 -0.35 -14.81
N GLY A 396 -3.43 -1.26 -13.87
CA GLY A 396 -4.75 -1.50 -13.31
C GLY A 396 -5.08 -0.66 -12.08
N PRO A 397 -6.27 -0.89 -11.49
CA PRO A 397 -6.75 -0.12 -10.34
C PRO A 397 -5.86 -0.17 -9.09
N LEU A 398 -5.09 -1.25 -8.90
CA LEU A 398 -4.16 -1.40 -7.76
C LEU A 398 -2.98 -0.42 -7.84
N ALA A 399 -2.38 -0.25 -9.02
CA ALA A 399 -1.30 0.72 -9.22
C ALA A 399 -1.79 2.15 -8.99
N VAL A 400 -2.99 2.48 -9.49
CA VAL A 400 -3.62 3.77 -9.20
C VAL A 400 -3.79 3.97 -7.70
N LEU A 401 -4.33 2.98 -6.97
CA LEU A 401 -4.51 3.08 -5.53
C LEU A 401 -3.18 3.33 -4.80
N ALA A 402 -2.10 2.64 -5.20
CA ALA A 402 -0.76 2.86 -4.64
C ALA A 402 -0.26 4.30 -4.87
N VAL A 403 -0.42 4.83 -6.09
CA VAL A 403 -0.07 6.24 -6.41
C VAL A 403 -0.89 7.21 -5.56
N LEU A 404 -2.19 6.94 -5.37
CA LEU A 404 -3.06 7.78 -4.54
C LEU A 404 -2.66 7.76 -3.06
N ILE A 405 -2.23 6.61 -2.53
CA ILE A 405 -1.71 6.50 -1.16
C ILE A 405 -0.41 7.30 -1.01
N ILE A 406 0.51 7.20 -1.98
CA ILE A 406 1.76 7.98 -1.98
C ILE A 406 1.44 9.48 -2.01
N ALA A 407 0.55 9.91 -2.91
CA ALA A 407 0.12 11.30 -3.02
C ALA A 407 -0.58 11.80 -1.75
N LEU A 408 -1.39 10.96 -1.09
CA LEU A 408 -2.03 11.25 0.19
C LEU A 408 -0.98 11.48 1.29
N VAL A 409 -0.01 10.58 1.45
CA VAL A 409 1.05 10.69 2.46
C VAL A 409 1.93 11.90 2.21
N PHE A 410 2.32 12.13 0.95
CA PHE A 410 3.08 13.32 0.55
C PHE A 410 2.34 14.60 0.89
N THR A 411 1.05 14.68 0.55
CA THR A 411 0.20 15.84 0.85
C THR A 411 0.06 16.03 2.34
N TYR A 412 -0.24 14.97 3.09
CA TYR A 412 -0.36 14.98 4.54
C TYR A 412 0.87 15.56 5.23
N ARG A 413 2.08 15.17 4.81
CA ARG A 413 3.35 15.68 5.37
C ARG A 413 3.60 17.15 5.06
N LYS A 414 3.06 17.67 3.96
CA LYS A 414 3.25 19.07 3.55
C LYS A 414 2.21 20.02 4.15
N ILE A 415 1.10 19.51 4.69
CA ILE A 415 0.06 20.33 5.31
C ILE A 415 0.57 21.03 6.57
N GLY A 416 0.39 22.35 6.58
CA GLY A 416 0.67 23.25 7.69
C GLY A 416 0.93 24.63 7.10
N LYS A 417 0.02 25.56 7.37
CA LYS A 417 -0.05 26.85 6.70
C LYS A 417 0.82 27.86 7.44
N TYR A 418 1.99 28.18 6.90
CA TYR A 418 2.87 29.17 7.53
C TYR A 418 2.35 30.59 7.33
N THR A 419 2.59 31.42 8.34
CA THR A 419 2.58 32.89 8.21
C THR A 419 3.89 33.35 7.57
N GLN A 420 4.01 34.65 7.28
CA GLN A 420 5.28 35.24 6.84
C GLN A 420 6.39 35.06 7.90
N LYS A 421 6.07 35.29 9.19
CA LYS A 421 6.99 35.07 10.32
C LYS A 421 7.46 33.61 10.39
N GLY A 422 6.54 32.64 10.28
CA GLY A 422 6.86 31.21 10.30
C GLY A 422 7.71 30.75 9.12
N ALA A 423 7.39 31.22 7.93
CA ALA A 423 8.19 30.89 6.75
C ALA A 423 9.62 31.43 6.86
N TYR A 424 9.80 32.65 7.36
CA TYR A 424 11.13 33.24 7.58
C TYR A 424 11.91 32.52 8.69
N ALA A 425 11.26 32.19 9.81
CA ALA A 425 11.87 31.41 10.88
C ALA A 425 12.33 30.04 10.36
N ARG A 426 11.51 29.38 9.54
CA ARG A 426 11.88 28.12 8.89
C ARG A 426 13.08 28.27 7.95
N THR A 427 13.09 29.29 7.10
CA THR A 427 14.23 29.58 6.21
C THR A 427 15.51 29.84 7.01
N HIS A 428 15.41 30.61 8.10
CA HIS A 428 16.54 30.87 9.00
C HIS A 428 17.08 29.57 9.62
N LEU A 429 16.20 28.72 10.14
CA LEU A 429 16.58 27.41 10.70
C LEU A 429 17.22 26.48 9.65
N LEU A 430 16.74 26.50 8.41
CA LEU A 430 17.36 25.73 7.32
C LEU A 430 18.77 26.25 7.01
N GLY A 431 18.98 27.57 7.02
CA GLY A 431 20.30 28.18 6.87
C GLY A 431 21.26 27.82 8.00
N LEU A 432 20.74 27.77 9.23
CA LEU A 432 21.49 27.36 10.42
C LEU A 432 21.85 25.88 10.38
N LYS A 433 20.91 25.04 9.95
CA LYS A 433 21.16 23.61 9.73
C LYS A 433 22.28 23.39 8.72
N GLU A 434 22.27 24.15 7.63
CA GLU A 434 23.30 24.03 6.60
C GLU A 434 24.68 24.46 7.12
N PHE A 435 24.73 25.50 7.94
CA PHE A 435 25.95 25.88 8.65
C PHE A 435 26.45 24.74 9.55
N VAL A 436 25.63 24.28 10.50
CA VAL A 436 25.99 23.24 11.48
C VAL A 436 26.49 21.96 10.79
N LYS A 437 25.88 21.61 9.65
CA LYS A 437 26.25 20.44 8.87
C LYS A 437 27.59 20.56 8.13
N ARG A 438 27.96 21.76 7.66
CA ARG A 438 29.09 21.96 6.73
C ARG A 438 30.25 22.77 7.30
N VAL A 439 30.06 23.38 8.47
CA VAL A 439 31.07 24.24 9.10
C VAL A 439 32.37 23.48 9.31
N LYS A 440 33.50 24.18 9.13
CA LYS A 440 34.84 23.66 9.35
C LYS A 440 35.47 24.28 10.59
N GLU A 441 36.55 23.66 11.04
CA GLU A 441 37.32 24.06 12.22
C GLU A 441 37.67 25.57 12.23
N ASP A 442 38.18 26.11 11.12
CA ASP A 442 38.62 27.51 11.04
C ASP A 442 37.50 28.52 11.32
N GLU A 443 36.29 28.23 10.83
CA GLU A 443 35.13 29.10 11.07
C GLU A 443 34.68 28.98 12.54
N ILE A 444 34.73 27.78 13.14
CA ILE A 444 34.42 27.62 14.58
C ILE A 444 35.43 28.38 15.44
N LYS A 445 36.74 28.33 15.13
CA LYS A 445 37.76 29.11 15.85
C LYS A 445 37.42 30.59 15.86
N ARG A 446 37.10 31.15 14.68
CA ARG A 446 36.70 32.55 14.54
C ARG A 446 35.45 32.90 15.35
N ARG A 447 34.50 31.97 15.47
CA ARG A 447 33.29 32.18 16.28
C ARG A 447 33.57 32.13 17.77
N LEU A 448 34.46 31.23 18.21
CA LEU A 448 34.88 31.15 19.60
C LEU A 448 35.66 32.39 20.06
N GLU A 449 36.42 33.04 19.17
CA GLU A 449 37.06 34.33 19.45
C GLU A 449 36.04 35.44 19.75
N MET A 450 34.89 35.41 19.09
CA MET A 450 33.81 36.40 19.28
C MET A 450 32.90 36.06 20.46
N ASP A 451 32.63 34.77 20.67
CA ASP A 451 31.79 34.25 21.75
C ASP A 451 32.38 32.93 22.27
N PRO A 452 33.07 32.95 23.42
CA PRO A 452 33.70 31.76 23.99
C PRO A 452 32.72 30.61 24.28
N LEU A 453 31.42 30.90 24.42
CA LEU A 453 30.37 29.92 24.69
C LEU A 453 29.62 29.48 23.42
N TYR A 454 30.11 29.84 22.23
CA TYR A 454 29.41 29.58 20.97
C TYR A 454 29.12 28.09 20.73
N LEU A 455 30.12 27.22 20.95
CA LEU A 455 29.96 25.77 20.78
C LEU A 455 28.90 25.19 21.72
N GLU A 456 28.85 25.68 22.95
CA GLU A 456 27.88 25.29 23.96
C GLU A 456 26.47 25.75 23.59
N LYS A 457 26.30 27.03 23.20
CA LYS A 457 25.01 27.62 22.80
C LYS A 457 24.38 26.90 21.61
N MET A 458 25.21 26.40 20.69
CA MET A 458 24.76 25.74 19.46
C MET A 458 24.59 24.22 19.58
N LEU A 459 25.10 23.61 20.66
CA LEU A 459 25.01 22.17 20.88
C LEU A 459 23.56 21.64 20.88
N PRO A 460 22.58 22.31 21.54
CA PRO A 460 21.19 21.88 21.47
C PRO A 460 20.65 21.88 20.02
N TYR A 461 21.00 22.88 19.20
CA TYR A 461 20.61 22.93 17.79
C TYR A 461 21.27 21.84 16.95
N ALA A 462 22.52 21.47 17.23
CA ALA A 462 23.16 20.33 16.58
C ALA A 462 22.42 19.01 16.84
N VAL A 463 21.90 18.85 18.06
CA VAL A 463 21.04 17.69 18.41
C VAL A 463 19.72 17.74 17.65
N LEU A 464 19.05 18.90 17.60
CA LEU A 464 17.82 19.10 16.84
C LEU A 464 18.01 18.74 15.35
N PHE A 465 19.14 19.15 14.76
CA PHE A 465 19.44 18.90 13.35
C PHE A 465 20.00 17.51 13.05
N LYS A 466 20.21 16.67 14.08
CA LYS A 466 20.79 15.33 13.99
C LYS A 466 22.26 15.32 13.51
N GLU A 467 23.02 16.37 13.86
CA GLU A 467 24.43 16.58 13.52
C GLU A 467 25.33 16.60 14.79
N THR A 468 24.90 15.93 15.87
CA THR A 468 25.60 15.92 17.17
C THR A 468 27.04 15.41 17.08
N GLU A 469 27.31 14.38 16.29
CA GLU A 469 28.66 13.80 16.17
C GLU A 469 29.65 14.80 15.58
N HIS A 470 29.27 15.44 14.48
CA HIS A 470 30.06 16.48 13.83
C HIS A 470 30.32 17.62 14.80
N TRP A 471 29.29 18.10 15.51
CA TRP A 471 29.41 19.22 16.42
C TRP A 471 30.29 18.93 17.64
N LEU A 472 30.17 17.74 18.25
CA LEU A 472 30.97 17.35 19.41
C LEU A 472 32.47 17.22 19.08
N SER A 473 32.82 16.90 17.82
CA SER A 473 34.22 16.79 17.40
C SER A 473 35.00 18.10 17.59
N PHE A 474 34.35 19.26 17.53
CA PHE A 474 35.03 20.54 17.73
C PHE A 474 35.51 20.74 19.18
N PHE A 475 34.84 20.15 20.18
CA PHE A 475 35.30 20.24 21.57
C PHE A 475 36.66 19.55 21.75
N THR A 476 36.88 18.41 21.07
CA THR A 476 38.14 17.67 21.15
C THR A 476 39.23 18.27 20.26
N ILE A 477 38.90 18.66 19.02
CA ILE A 477 39.84 19.24 18.05
C ILE A 477 40.39 20.57 18.56
N LEU A 478 39.53 21.43 19.12
CA LEU A 478 39.89 22.78 19.57
C LEU A 478 40.28 22.84 21.04
N ASN A 479 40.30 21.70 21.74
CA ASN A 479 40.59 21.59 23.17
C ASN A 479 39.79 22.58 24.04
N VAL A 480 38.49 22.72 23.73
CA VAL A 480 37.56 23.61 24.43
C VAL A 480 37.02 22.90 25.66
N SER A 481 36.90 23.62 26.78
CA SER A 481 36.34 23.07 28.03
C SER A 481 34.91 22.57 27.83
N THR A 482 34.55 21.51 28.54
CA THR A 482 33.18 20.98 28.52
C THR A 482 32.18 22.00 29.07
N PRO A 483 30.92 21.98 28.62
CA PRO A 483 29.89 22.87 29.14
C PRO A 483 29.73 22.79 30.66
N TYR A 484 29.53 23.93 31.33
CA TYR A 484 29.47 23.99 32.80
C TYR A 484 28.30 23.20 33.41
N TRP A 485 27.22 23.02 32.65
CA TRP A 485 26.02 22.29 33.06
C TRP A 485 26.11 20.78 32.81
N TYR A 486 27.20 20.29 32.19
CA TYR A 486 27.40 18.88 31.90
C TYR A 486 28.57 18.30 32.69
N HIS A 487 28.28 17.32 33.54
CA HIS A 487 29.24 16.65 34.42
C HIS A 487 29.46 15.22 33.95
N GLY A 488 30.50 15.02 33.15
CA GLY A 488 30.82 13.71 32.58
C GLY A 488 31.75 13.83 31.37
N ASN A 489 31.96 12.71 30.67
CA ASN A 489 32.66 12.74 29.38
C ASN A 489 31.73 13.30 28.30
N ILE A 490 32.12 14.41 27.66
CA ILE A 490 31.32 15.12 26.65
C ILE A 490 30.99 14.24 25.43
N ASN A 491 31.83 13.26 25.12
CA ASN A 491 31.56 12.32 24.03
C ASN A 491 30.35 11.41 24.29
N ASN A 492 29.96 11.21 25.56
CA ASN A 492 28.76 10.44 25.90
C ASN A 492 27.47 11.20 25.53
N MET A 493 27.53 12.53 25.35
CA MET A 493 26.39 13.36 24.96
C MET A 493 25.79 12.94 23.60
N ARG A 494 26.61 12.33 22.74
CA ARG A 494 26.17 11.73 21.47
C ARG A 494 25.03 10.73 21.64
N ASP A 495 25.05 9.98 22.74
CA ASP A 495 24.07 8.95 23.04
C ASP A 495 22.88 9.50 23.86
N PHE A 496 22.92 10.77 24.30
CA PHE A 496 21.88 11.39 25.13
C PHE A 496 20.46 11.32 24.52
N PRO A 497 20.24 11.59 23.21
CA PRO A 497 18.91 11.43 22.62
C PRO A 497 18.38 9.99 22.70
N SER A 498 19.29 9.00 22.67
CA SER A 498 18.92 7.60 22.83
C SER A 498 18.52 7.27 24.27
N SER A 499 19.16 7.90 25.27
CA SER A 499 18.80 7.77 26.69
C SER A 499 17.42 8.36 26.97
N VAL A 500 17.12 9.55 26.43
CA VAL A 500 15.79 10.17 26.55
C VAL A 500 14.71 9.27 25.93
N ASN A 501 14.95 8.77 24.71
CA ASN A 501 14.00 7.88 24.03
C ASN A 501 13.81 6.55 24.78
N SER A 502 14.88 5.99 25.35
CA SER A 502 14.83 4.75 26.13
C SER A 502 14.09 4.94 27.45
N ALA A 503 14.28 6.08 28.12
CA ALA A 503 13.54 6.43 29.33
C ALA A 503 12.05 6.63 29.06
N ALA A 504 11.70 7.10 27.85
CA ALA A 504 10.32 7.25 27.39
C ALA A 504 9.72 5.96 26.78
N THR A 505 10.43 4.83 26.73
CA THR A 505 9.91 3.58 26.14
C THR A 505 9.56 2.55 27.22
N PRO A 506 8.28 2.14 27.36
CA PRO A 506 7.90 1.10 28.31
C PRO A 506 8.39 -0.29 27.85
N PRO A 507 8.68 -1.22 28.79
CA PRO A 507 9.11 -2.58 28.45
C PRO A 507 8.00 -3.38 27.72
N SER A 508 8.37 -4.21 26.75
CA SER A 508 7.45 -5.02 25.93
C SER A 508 6.86 -6.22 26.67
N GLN A 509 5.57 -6.51 26.47
CA GLN A 509 4.92 -7.78 26.87
C GLN A 509 4.92 -8.76 25.68
N SER A 510 5.40 -9.99 25.87
CA SER A 510 5.39 -11.05 24.85
C SER A 510 4.11 -11.90 24.96
N SER A 511 3.36 -12.05 23.87
CA SER A 511 2.37 -13.12 23.71
C SER A 511 2.54 -13.79 22.35
N SER A 512 2.70 -15.12 22.36
CA SER A 512 2.95 -15.95 21.17
C SER A 512 1.83 -16.98 21.02
N GLY A 513 1.09 -16.93 19.93
CA GLY A 513 0.12 -17.95 19.55
C GLY A 513 0.18 -18.17 18.05
N GLY A 514 0.69 -19.32 17.62
CA GLY A 514 0.75 -19.75 16.22
C GLY A 514 0.06 -21.09 16.06
N GLY A 515 -0.90 -21.17 15.15
CA GLY A 515 -1.56 -22.41 14.72
C GLY A 515 -1.51 -22.51 13.20
N GLY A 516 -0.99 -23.63 12.69
CA GLY A 516 -0.83 -23.89 11.25
C GLY A 516 -2.03 -24.64 10.66
N PHE A 517 -2.29 -24.41 9.37
CA PHE A 517 -3.20 -25.19 8.53
C PHE A 517 -2.55 -25.46 7.16
N SER A 518 -2.62 -26.72 6.73
CA SER A 518 -2.10 -27.23 5.45
C SER A 518 -3.14 -27.07 4.33
N GLY A 519 -2.72 -26.59 3.16
CA GLY A 519 -3.53 -26.51 1.94
C GLY A 519 -3.01 -27.40 0.81
N GLY A 520 -3.90 -27.76 -0.12
CA GLY A 520 -3.60 -28.41 -1.40
C GLY A 520 -4.46 -27.83 -2.53
N GLY A 521 -3.80 -27.30 -3.58
CA GLY A 521 -4.40 -26.90 -4.88
C GLY A 521 -4.37 -28.06 -5.89
N GLY A 522 -4.79 -27.97 -7.16
CA GLY A 522 -5.19 -26.87 -8.05
C GLY A 522 -5.63 -27.45 -9.44
N PHE A 523 -6.00 -26.57 -10.38
CA PHE A 523 -6.81 -26.74 -11.62
C PHE A 523 -6.01 -26.61 -12.96
N SER A 524 -6.67 -26.78 -14.14
CA SER A 524 -6.71 -25.84 -15.33
C SER A 524 -7.22 -26.47 -16.69
N GLY A 525 -7.86 -25.70 -17.60
CA GLY A 525 -7.87 -25.87 -19.11
C GLY A 525 -9.21 -25.90 -19.91
N GLY A 526 -9.42 -25.16 -21.05
CA GLY A 526 -10.78 -24.83 -21.64
C GLY A 526 -11.09 -24.75 -23.14
N GLY A 527 -12.34 -24.45 -23.57
CA GLY A 527 -12.94 -24.06 -24.89
C GLY A 527 -14.41 -23.52 -24.78
N GLY A 528 -14.78 -22.29 -25.22
CA GLY A 528 -16.07 -21.63 -24.90
C GLY A 528 -17.26 -22.12 -25.72
N GLY A 529 -18.30 -22.61 -25.04
CA GLY A 529 -19.62 -22.94 -25.62
C GLY A 529 -19.67 -24.24 -26.42
N GLY A 530 -20.00 -25.34 -25.73
CA GLY A 530 -20.23 -26.67 -26.31
C GLY A 530 -19.73 -27.78 -25.37
N GLY A 531 -20.45 -28.89 -25.31
CA GLY A 531 -20.12 -30.00 -24.42
C GLY A 531 -18.82 -30.69 -24.82
N GLY A 532 -17.81 -30.63 -23.95
CA GLY A 532 -16.63 -31.50 -24.00
C GLY A 532 -16.69 -32.51 -22.87
N GLY A 533 -16.29 -33.74 -23.13
CA GLY A 533 -16.11 -34.76 -22.10
C GLY A 533 -14.68 -35.29 -22.10
N GLY A 534 -14.40 -36.19 -21.18
CA GLY A 534 -13.13 -36.88 -21.07
C GLY A 534 -13.33 -38.13 -20.23
N SER A 535 -12.54 -39.16 -20.51
CA SER A 535 -12.40 -40.31 -19.62
C SER A 535 -11.47 -39.94 -18.46
N TRP A 536 -11.74 -40.46 -17.27
CA TRP A 536 -10.81 -40.44 -16.14
C TRP A 536 -10.41 -41.86 -15.75
#